data_AF-A0A964ATC6-F1
#
_entry.id   AF-A0A964ATC6-F1
#
_cell.length_a   1.000
_cell.length_b   1.000
_cell.length_c   1.000
_cell.angle_alpha   90.00
_cell.angle_beta   90.00
_cell.angle_gamma   90.00
#
_symmetry.space_group_name_H-M   'P 1'
#
loop_
_entity.id
_entity.type
_entity.pdbx_description
1 polymer ?
#
loop_
_entity_poly.entity_id
_entity_poly.type
_entity_poly.pdbx_seq_one_letter_code
_entity_poly.pdbx_strand_id
1 'polypeptide(L)'
;MSAPLKRGARPSDTSPQARKHVARELGLLWLVTLLLIRGVVMLHDAVGWEVVLAGVPFLFIYAPVVLCHWRGVDSYDYELSVPAEARDWGRSLAQAAGLMAIILVPWLIGYHLYQTQLFGFEPQWARVRSTVLTFGFLELVLSQVFYTAIPEEFFYRGYFQTRLNEVFPRKFMLFGIPFGHALWITSIFFAFGHSLVVVRWWHFAIFFPGLLFGLMREKTGSVLPGAFFHAMCNILVVSLDVIYGITTL
;
A
#
# COMPACT_ATOMS: atom_id res chain seq x y z
N MET A 1 -24.48 -24.47 -2.96
CA MET A 1 -24.55 -23.34 -2.01
C MET A 1 -23.69 -22.22 -2.57
N SER A 2 -24.23 -21.02 -2.76
CA SER A 2 -23.42 -19.83 -3.09
C SER A 2 -22.47 -19.55 -1.93
N ALA A 3 -21.19 -19.28 -2.21
CA ALA A 3 -20.26 -18.84 -1.19
C ALA A 3 -20.83 -17.63 -0.42
N PRO A 4 -20.63 -17.55 0.91
CA PRO A 4 -21.09 -16.40 1.69
C PRO A 4 -20.50 -15.10 1.12
N LEU A 5 -21.31 -14.04 1.10
CA LEU A 5 -20.86 -12.72 0.65
C LEU A 5 -19.77 -12.21 1.59
N LYS A 6 -18.59 -11.91 1.05
CA LYS A 6 -17.51 -11.27 1.80
C LYS A 6 -17.94 -9.91 2.35
N ARG A 7 -17.40 -9.52 3.51
CA ARG A 7 -17.64 -8.21 4.11
C ARG A 7 -17.18 -7.09 3.18
N GLY A 8 -17.88 -5.97 3.21
CA GLY A 8 -17.64 -4.83 2.33
C GLY A 8 -18.04 -5.06 0.86
N ALA A 9 -18.56 -6.23 0.46
CA ALA A 9 -19.15 -6.42 -0.87
C ALA A 9 -20.40 -5.56 -1.08
N ARG A 10 -21.18 -5.34 0.00
CA ARG A 10 -22.30 -4.40 0.04
C ARG A 10 -22.28 -3.63 1.37
N PRO A 11 -22.80 -2.39 1.40
CA PRO A 11 -22.98 -1.67 2.65
C PRO A 11 -23.94 -2.42 3.57
N SER A 12 -23.59 -2.49 4.85
CA SER A 12 -24.38 -3.13 5.90
C SER A 12 -25.26 -2.12 6.64
N ASP A 13 -24.71 -0.95 6.99
CA ASP A 13 -25.43 0.17 7.58
C ASP A 13 -24.85 1.49 7.06
N THR A 14 -25.68 2.29 6.40
CA THR A 14 -25.25 3.58 5.83
C THR A 14 -25.66 4.78 6.67
N SER A 15 -26.15 4.56 7.89
CA SER A 15 -26.55 5.60 8.84
C SER A 15 -25.38 6.54 9.18
N PRO A 16 -25.65 7.83 9.47
CA PRO A 16 -24.62 8.75 9.94
C PRO A 16 -23.92 8.26 11.22
N GLN A 17 -24.65 7.58 12.11
CA GLN A 17 -24.13 6.99 13.35
C GLN A 17 -23.10 5.89 13.03
N ALA A 18 -23.42 4.97 12.12
CA ALA A 18 -22.49 3.92 11.70
C ALA A 18 -21.23 4.49 11.06
N ARG A 19 -21.37 5.48 10.16
CA ARG A 19 -20.21 6.16 9.55
C ARG A 19 -19.31 6.82 10.59
N LYS A 20 -19.89 7.50 11.57
CA LYS A 20 -19.13 8.15 12.66
C LYS A 20 -18.41 7.12 13.54
N HIS A 21 -19.06 6.01 13.84
CA HIS A 21 -18.47 4.91 14.60
C HIS A 21 -17.29 4.29 13.85
N VAL A 22 -17.48 3.94 12.58
CA VAL A 22 -16.42 3.39 11.71
C VAL A 22 -15.26 4.37 11.55
N ALA A 23 -15.53 5.65 11.33
CA ALA A 23 -14.48 6.66 11.20
C ALA A 23 -13.62 6.78 12.48
N ARG A 24 -14.23 6.72 13.67
CA ARG A 24 -13.52 6.73 14.94
C ARG A 24 -12.71 5.45 15.15
N GLU A 25 -13.32 4.29 14.88
CA GLU A 25 -12.68 2.97 14.96
C GLU A 25 -11.42 2.93 14.09
N LEU A 26 -11.55 3.30 12.82
CA LEU A 26 -10.45 3.28 11.85
C LEU A 26 -9.39 4.36 12.14
N GLY A 27 -9.80 5.55 12.57
CA GLY A 27 -8.87 6.60 12.98
C GLY A 27 -8.02 6.20 14.18
N LEU A 28 -8.62 5.53 15.18
CA LEU A 28 -7.90 5.00 16.34
C LEU A 28 -6.97 3.84 15.94
N LEU A 29 -7.46 2.87 15.15
CA LEU A 29 -6.64 1.77 14.64
C LEU A 29 -5.40 2.31 13.92
N TRP A 30 -5.61 3.25 12.99
CA TRP A 30 -4.53 3.85 12.21
C TRP A 30 -3.53 4.61 13.09
N LEU A 31 -4.01 5.48 13.98
CA LEU A 31 -3.13 6.28 14.83
C LEU A 31 -2.30 5.40 15.76
N VAL A 32 -2.94 4.45 16.44
CA VAL A 32 -2.25 3.54 17.37
C VAL A 32 -1.23 2.68 16.62
N THR A 33 -1.61 2.11 15.47
CA THR A 33 -0.69 1.28 14.65
C THR A 33 0.53 2.08 14.23
N LEU A 34 0.35 3.32 13.75
CA LEU A 34 1.47 4.16 13.31
C LEU A 34 2.36 4.64 14.46
N LEU A 35 1.79 4.92 15.64
CA LEU A 35 2.59 5.24 16.83
C LEU A 35 3.42 4.04 17.29
N LEU A 36 2.87 2.83 17.21
CA LEU A 36 3.60 1.60 17.50
C LEU A 36 4.72 1.36 16.46
N ILE A 37 4.44 1.56 15.17
CA ILE A 37 5.45 1.48 14.10
C ILE A 37 6.56 2.51 14.35
N ARG A 38 6.22 3.76 14.67
CA ARG A 38 7.20 4.79 15.02
C ARG A 38 8.05 4.35 16.22
N GLY A 39 7.44 3.73 17.23
CA GLY A 39 8.16 3.15 18.37
C GLY A 39 9.11 2.02 17.96
N VAL A 40 8.71 1.14 17.05
CA VAL A 40 9.57 0.08 16.48
C VAL A 40 10.77 0.69 15.76
N VAL A 41 10.57 1.71 14.93
CA VAL A 41 11.65 2.40 14.22
C VAL A 41 12.59 3.10 15.20
N MET A 42 12.06 3.80 16.20
CA MET A 42 12.88 4.44 17.24
C MET A 42 13.70 3.43 18.05
N LEU A 43 13.13 2.25 18.34
CA LEU A 43 13.84 1.18 19.02
C LEU A 43 14.96 0.62 18.14
N HIS A 44 14.69 0.38 16.86
CA HIS A 44 15.69 -0.03 15.89
C HIS A 44 16.85 0.97 15.87
N ASP A 45 16.57 2.27 15.76
CA ASP A 45 17.59 3.32 15.71
C ASP A 45 18.44 3.39 17.00
N ALA A 46 17.86 3.02 18.14
CA ALA A 46 18.55 3.00 19.42
C ALA A 46 19.44 1.77 19.62
N VAL A 47 19.05 0.60 19.10
CA VAL A 47 19.75 -0.68 19.37
C VAL A 47 20.53 -1.23 18.17
N GLY A 48 20.23 -0.77 16.95
CA GLY A 48 20.88 -1.16 15.70
C GLY A 48 20.57 -2.58 15.22
N TRP A 49 19.50 -3.21 15.71
CA TRP A 49 19.14 -4.60 15.35
C TRP A 49 18.06 -4.64 14.27
N GLU A 50 18.44 -5.05 13.06
CA GLU A 50 17.54 -5.17 11.90
C GLU A 50 16.27 -5.99 12.18
N VAL A 51 16.37 -7.03 13.02
CA VAL A 51 15.22 -7.87 13.40
C VAL A 51 14.09 -7.09 14.07
N VAL A 52 14.39 -5.95 14.71
CA VAL A 52 13.37 -5.09 15.33
C VAL A 52 12.38 -4.56 14.30
N LEU A 53 12.85 -4.23 13.10
CA LEU A 53 12.00 -3.71 12.02
C LEU A 53 10.93 -4.72 11.61
N ALA A 54 11.08 -6.02 11.93
CA ALA A 54 10.07 -7.04 11.60
C ALA A 54 8.75 -6.75 12.33
N GLY A 55 8.78 -5.96 13.41
CA GLY A 55 7.59 -5.43 14.07
C GLY A 55 6.68 -4.63 13.14
N VAL A 56 7.20 -3.94 12.12
CA VAL A 56 6.40 -3.11 11.20
C VAL A 56 5.41 -3.94 10.37
N PRO A 57 5.83 -4.94 9.57
CA PRO A 57 4.88 -5.78 8.84
C PRO A 57 3.95 -6.56 9.77
N PHE A 58 4.44 -6.98 10.95
CA PHE A 58 3.57 -7.62 11.95
C PHE A 58 2.46 -6.71 12.45
N LEU A 59 2.74 -5.43 12.72
CA LEU A 59 1.73 -4.46 13.13
C LEU A 59 0.69 -4.23 12.02
N PHE A 60 1.11 -4.08 10.78
CA PHE A 60 0.18 -3.93 9.66
C PHE A 60 -0.72 -5.15 9.44
N ILE A 61 -0.21 -6.36 9.63
CA ILE A 61 -1.00 -7.60 9.48
C ILE A 61 -1.88 -7.85 10.70
N TYR A 62 -1.33 -7.80 11.91
CA TYR A 62 -2.03 -8.28 13.11
C TYR A 62 -2.91 -7.23 13.78
N ALA A 63 -2.63 -5.93 13.66
CA ALA A 63 -3.52 -4.90 14.21
C ALA A 63 -4.97 -5.00 13.70
N PRO A 64 -5.25 -5.13 12.39
CA PRO A 64 -6.62 -5.32 11.91
C PRO A 64 -7.21 -6.69 12.32
N VAL A 65 -6.39 -7.75 12.41
CA VAL A 65 -6.84 -9.08 12.88
C VAL A 65 -7.29 -9.03 14.34
N VAL A 66 -6.52 -8.37 15.21
CA VAL A 66 -6.88 -8.16 16.61
C VAL A 66 -8.17 -7.36 16.73
N LEU A 67 -8.34 -6.33 15.89
CA LEU A 67 -9.59 -5.56 15.87
C LEU A 67 -10.78 -6.39 15.38
N CYS A 68 -10.61 -7.26 14.37
CA CYS A 68 -11.64 -8.23 13.97
C CYS A 68 -12.05 -9.11 15.15
N HIS A 69 -11.07 -9.68 15.86
CA HIS A 69 -11.32 -10.52 17.02
C HIS A 69 -12.10 -9.77 18.11
N TRP A 70 -11.69 -8.54 18.44
CA TRP A 70 -12.39 -7.71 19.43
C TRP A 70 -13.82 -7.37 19.00
N ARG A 71 -14.05 -7.20 17.70
CA ARG A 71 -15.38 -6.97 17.13
C ARG A 71 -16.23 -8.25 17.04
N GLY A 72 -15.67 -9.42 17.36
CA GLY A 72 -16.35 -10.70 17.22
C GLY A 72 -16.67 -11.07 15.77
N VAL A 73 -15.84 -10.61 14.81
CA VAL A 73 -15.99 -10.92 13.39
C VAL A 73 -14.81 -11.75 12.91
N ASP A 74 -15.06 -12.63 11.94
CA ASP A 74 -14.00 -13.41 11.33
C ASP A 74 -13.16 -12.51 10.40
N SER A 75 -11.83 -12.52 10.57
CA SER A 75 -10.92 -11.83 9.65
C SER A 75 -10.98 -12.43 8.24
N TYR A 76 -11.30 -13.71 8.07
CA TYR A 76 -11.44 -14.34 6.76
C TYR A 76 -12.66 -13.83 5.95
N ASP A 77 -13.63 -13.18 6.62
CA ASP A 77 -14.74 -12.52 5.94
C ASP A 77 -14.30 -11.26 5.18
N TYR A 78 -13.15 -10.68 5.56
CA TYR A 78 -12.57 -9.54 4.85
C TYR A 78 -11.80 -10.01 3.62
N GLU A 79 -11.65 -9.15 2.62
CA GLU A 79 -10.86 -9.43 1.41
C GLU A 79 -9.34 -9.34 1.69
N LEU A 80 -8.90 -10.04 2.74
CA LEU A 80 -7.53 -10.16 3.22
C LEU A 80 -6.73 -11.29 2.54
N SER A 81 -7.29 -11.90 1.49
CA SER A 81 -6.76 -13.15 0.97
C SER A 81 -5.51 -12.94 0.11
N VAL A 82 -4.40 -13.48 0.59
CA VAL A 82 -3.28 -13.90 -0.24
C VAL A 82 -3.64 -15.30 -0.81
N PRO A 83 -3.76 -15.46 -2.14
CA PRO A 83 -4.17 -16.73 -2.75
C PRO A 83 -3.17 -17.85 -2.47
N ALA A 84 -3.69 -19.07 -2.28
CA ALA A 84 -2.87 -20.27 -2.09
C ALA A 84 -2.27 -20.78 -3.41
N GLU A 85 -2.90 -20.47 -4.54
CA GLU A 85 -2.50 -20.99 -5.85
C GLU A 85 -1.50 -20.06 -6.54
N ALA A 86 -0.37 -20.61 -7.00
CA ALA A 86 0.67 -19.86 -7.73
C ALA A 86 0.13 -19.15 -9.00
N ARG A 87 -0.92 -19.70 -9.63
CA ARG A 87 -1.57 -19.10 -10.79
C ARG A 87 -2.15 -17.72 -10.48
N ASP A 88 -2.74 -17.53 -9.31
CA ASP A 88 -3.35 -16.27 -8.90
C ASP A 88 -2.30 -15.20 -8.57
N TRP A 89 -1.14 -15.62 -8.04
CA TRP A 89 0.03 -14.76 -7.90
C TRP A 89 0.52 -14.28 -9.27
N GLY A 90 0.69 -15.20 -10.24
CA GLY A 90 1.09 -14.87 -11.60
C GLY A 90 0.10 -13.93 -12.30
N ARG A 91 -1.22 -14.15 -12.11
CA ARG A 91 -2.26 -13.26 -12.65
C ARG A 91 -2.21 -11.87 -12.01
N SER A 92 -2.03 -11.80 -10.70
CA SER A 92 -1.93 -10.53 -9.97
C SER A 92 -0.70 -9.74 -10.42
N LEU A 93 0.44 -10.42 -10.58
CA LEU A 93 1.67 -9.85 -11.10
C LEU A 93 1.49 -9.33 -12.53
N ALA A 94 0.84 -10.10 -13.41
CA ALA A 94 0.57 -9.67 -14.79
C ALA A 94 -0.32 -8.42 -14.85
N GLN A 95 -1.33 -8.32 -13.97
CA GLN A 95 -2.18 -7.14 -13.87
C GLN A 95 -1.40 -5.90 -13.41
N ALA A 96 -0.55 -6.05 -12.38
CA ALA A 96 0.32 -4.99 -11.91
C ALA A 96 1.33 -4.54 -12.99
N ALA A 97 1.98 -5.50 -13.66
CA ALA A 97 2.92 -5.23 -14.73
C ALA A 97 2.28 -4.52 -15.93
N GLY A 98 1.05 -4.91 -16.30
CA GLY A 98 0.29 -4.23 -17.36
C GLY A 98 0.00 -2.77 -17.04
N LEU A 99 -0.37 -2.46 -15.79
CA LEU A 99 -0.56 -1.07 -15.35
C LEU A 99 0.77 -0.31 -15.28
N MET A 100 1.82 -0.95 -14.76
CA MET A 100 3.16 -0.37 -14.71
C MET A 100 3.67 0.00 -16.11
N ALA A 101 3.48 -0.86 -17.11
CA ALA A 101 3.90 -0.57 -18.48
C ALA A 101 3.28 0.73 -19.05
N ILE A 102 2.03 1.04 -18.66
CA ILE A 102 1.33 2.26 -19.09
C ILE A 102 1.93 3.50 -18.41
N ILE A 103 2.29 3.39 -17.12
CA ILE A 103 2.75 4.51 -16.30
C ILE A 103 4.25 4.73 -16.42
N LEU A 104 5.02 3.69 -16.74
CA LEU A 104 6.47 3.71 -16.70
C LEU A 104 7.07 4.81 -17.58
N VAL A 105 6.69 4.85 -18.86
CA VAL A 105 7.25 5.83 -19.82
C VAL A 105 6.96 7.27 -19.41
N PRO A 106 5.70 7.70 -19.17
CA PRO A 106 5.44 9.07 -18.75
C PRO A 106 6.08 9.40 -17.40
N TRP A 107 6.17 8.43 -16.47
CA TRP A 107 6.86 8.63 -15.20
C TRP A 107 8.35 8.86 -15.37
N LEU A 108 9.04 8.06 -16.19
CA LEU A 108 10.47 8.21 -16.47
C LEU A 108 10.78 9.59 -17.06
N ILE A 109 9.96 10.05 -18.02
CA ILE A 109 10.11 11.38 -18.62
C ILE A 109 9.88 12.46 -17.57
N GLY A 110 8.78 12.40 -16.82
CA GLY A 110 8.44 13.38 -15.80
C GLY A 110 9.50 13.47 -14.69
N TYR A 111 9.96 12.31 -14.20
CA TYR A 111 11.01 12.24 -13.19
C TYR A 111 12.34 12.79 -13.73
N HIS A 112 12.73 12.45 -14.97
CA HIS A 112 13.94 12.99 -15.59
C HIS A 112 13.91 14.52 -15.70
N LEU A 113 12.79 15.07 -16.19
CA LEU A 113 12.60 16.51 -16.29
C LEU A 113 12.57 17.16 -14.91
N TYR A 114 11.93 16.54 -13.92
CA TYR A 114 11.89 17.05 -12.56
C TYR A 114 13.30 17.18 -11.97
N GLN A 115 14.10 16.11 -12.05
CA GLN A 115 15.44 16.13 -11.47
C GLN A 115 16.41 17.04 -12.22
N THR A 116 16.39 17.03 -13.56
CA THR A 116 17.31 17.86 -14.36
C THR A 116 16.92 19.33 -14.35
N GLN A 117 15.64 19.66 -14.56
CA GLN A 117 15.20 21.03 -14.78
C GLN A 117 14.94 21.81 -13.48
N LEU A 118 14.47 21.14 -12.42
CA LEU A 118 14.20 21.82 -11.14
C LEU A 118 15.37 21.75 -10.17
N PHE A 119 16.12 20.63 -10.15
CA PHE A 119 17.20 20.42 -9.17
C PHE A 119 18.61 20.39 -9.78
N GLY A 120 18.73 20.36 -11.11
CA GLY A 120 20.03 20.32 -11.78
C GLY A 120 20.79 19.00 -11.59
N PHE A 121 20.10 17.91 -11.22
CA PHE A 121 20.75 16.60 -11.10
C PHE A 121 20.94 15.97 -12.48
N GLU A 122 22.14 15.43 -12.71
CA GLU A 122 22.48 14.67 -13.90
C GLU A 122 22.50 13.16 -13.61
N PRO A 123 22.02 12.32 -14.56
CA PRO A 123 21.98 10.88 -14.35
C PRO A 123 23.39 10.25 -14.33
N GLN A 124 23.67 9.49 -13.28
CA GLN A 124 24.95 8.81 -13.02
C GLN A 124 24.92 7.38 -13.53
N TRP A 125 24.76 7.19 -14.84
CA TRP A 125 24.59 5.87 -15.48
C TRP A 125 25.65 4.82 -15.13
N ALA A 126 26.88 5.26 -14.81
CA ALA A 126 27.95 4.37 -14.38
C ALA A 126 27.65 3.62 -13.06
N ARG A 127 26.87 4.21 -12.14
CA ARG A 127 26.43 3.57 -10.88
C ARG A 127 25.34 2.52 -11.07
N VAL A 128 24.63 2.55 -12.21
CA VAL A 128 23.49 1.65 -12.48
C VAL A 128 23.94 0.21 -12.69
N ARG A 129 25.08 0.01 -13.36
CA ARG A 129 25.61 -1.33 -13.66
C ARG A 129 26.02 -2.11 -12.39
N SER A 130 26.40 -1.45 -11.30
CA SER A 130 26.79 -2.12 -10.06
C SER A 130 25.61 -2.53 -9.18
N THR A 131 24.50 -1.80 -9.20
CA THR A 131 23.36 -2.04 -8.30
C THR A 131 22.36 -3.04 -8.88
N VAL A 132 22.15 -3.06 -10.20
CA VAL A 132 21.17 -3.94 -10.85
C VAL A 132 21.65 -5.40 -10.98
N LEU A 133 22.96 -5.64 -11.00
CA LEU A 133 23.56 -6.97 -11.24
C LEU A 133 23.99 -7.72 -9.98
N THR A 134 23.67 -7.20 -8.79
CA THR A 134 24.12 -7.78 -7.50
C THR A 134 22.99 -8.46 -6.74
N PHE A 135 23.34 -9.34 -5.79
CA PHE A 135 22.41 -9.99 -4.86
C PHE A 135 21.46 -9.01 -4.14
N GLY A 136 21.87 -7.74 -4.01
CA GLY A 136 21.05 -6.68 -3.41
C GLY A 136 19.76 -6.35 -4.18
N PHE A 137 19.68 -6.58 -5.50
CA PHE A 137 18.44 -6.31 -6.23
C PHE A 137 17.34 -7.32 -5.91
N LEU A 138 17.68 -8.61 -5.76
CA LEU A 138 16.70 -9.61 -5.34
C LEU A 138 16.22 -9.35 -3.91
N GLU A 139 17.13 -8.98 -3.01
CA GLU A 139 16.78 -8.57 -1.65
C GLU A 139 15.86 -7.35 -1.63
N LEU A 140 16.12 -6.34 -2.48
CA LEU A 140 15.23 -5.20 -2.67
C LEU A 140 13.84 -5.64 -3.16
N VAL A 141 13.76 -6.53 -4.15
CA VAL A 141 12.46 -7.03 -4.64
C VAL A 141 11.71 -7.77 -3.54
N LEU A 142 12.37 -8.69 -2.84
CA LEU A 142 11.74 -9.50 -1.79
C LEU A 142 11.29 -8.65 -0.61
N SER A 143 12.11 -7.70 -0.17
CA SER A 143 11.75 -6.77 0.91
C SER A 143 10.56 -5.89 0.51
N GLN A 144 10.59 -5.28 -0.67
CA GLN A 144 9.49 -4.42 -1.13
C GLN A 144 8.19 -5.19 -1.28
N VAL A 145 8.21 -6.44 -1.76
CA VAL A 145 6.99 -7.26 -1.89
C VAL A 145 6.49 -7.75 -0.53
N PHE A 146 7.32 -8.46 0.23
CA PHE A 146 6.86 -9.22 1.40
C PHE A 146 6.90 -8.43 2.71
N TYR A 147 7.81 -7.47 2.82
CA TYR A 147 8.02 -6.72 4.05
C TYR A 147 7.28 -5.38 4.06
N THR A 148 7.09 -4.77 2.88
CA THR A 148 6.44 -3.46 2.76
C THR A 148 5.06 -3.58 2.11
N ALA A 149 5.00 -3.96 0.83
CA ALA A 149 3.80 -3.76 0.05
C ALA A 149 2.65 -4.69 0.45
N ILE A 150 2.89 -5.99 0.62
CA ILE A 150 1.81 -6.92 1.04
C ILE A 150 1.25 -6.55 2.42
N PRO A 151 2.06 -6.34 3.48
CA PRO A 151 1.55 -5.94 4.79
C PRO A 151 0.76 -4.63 4.76
N GLU A 152 1.27 -3.60 4.07
CA GLU A 152 0.56 -2.33 3.97
C GLU A 152 -0.76 -2.45 3.20
N GLU A 153 -0.76 -3.15 2.06
CA GLU A 153 -1.98 -3.37 1.28
C GLU A 153 -2.99 -4.24 2.03
N PHE A 154 -2.53 -5.19 2.85
CA PHE A 154 -3.37 -5.95 3.76
C PHE A 154 -4.09 -5.02 4.75
N PHE A 155 -3.36 -4.11 5.39
CA PHE A 155 -3.94 -3.14 6.33
C PHE A 155 -4.91 -2.18 5.64
N TYR A 156 -4.44 -1.49 4.60
CA TYR A 156 -5.20 -0.39 3.98
C TYR A 156 -6.28 -0.91 3.02
N ARG A 157 -5.98 -1.83 2.11
CA ARG A 157 -6.92 -2.23 1.04
C ARG A 157 -7.74 -3.44 1.47
N GLY A 158 -7.11 -4.33 2.23
CA GLY A 158 -7.73 -5.52 2.79
C GLY A 158 -8.71 -5.20 3.92
N TYR A 159 -8.27 -4.52 4.99
CA TYR A 159 -9.13 -4.19 6.13
C TYR A 159 -9.78 -2.81 6.03
N PHE A 160 -8.98 -1.74 5.96
CA PHE A 160 -9.45 -0.35 6.12
C PHE A 160 -10.47 0.05 5.05
N GLN A 161 -10.17 -0.19 3.76
CA GLN A 161 -11.06 0.08 2.64
C GLN A 161 -12.32 -0.80 2.69
N THR A 162 -12.18 -2.08 3.03
CA THR A 162 -13.32 -3.00 3.19
C THR A 162 -14.25 -2.55 4.31
N ARG A 163 -13.71 -2.12 5.46
CA ARG A 163 -14.49 -1.62 6.58
C ARG A 163 -15.24 -0.32 6.24
N LEU A 164 -14.63 0.57 5.46
CA LEU A 164 -15.33 1.74 4.93
C LEU A 164 -16.42 1.38 3.92
N ASN A 165 -16.20 0.38 3.07
CA ASN A 165 -17.21 -0.11 2.12
C ASN A 165 -18.45 -0.70 2.80
N GLU A 166 -18.36 -1.10 4.08
CA GLU A 166 -19.53 -1.52 4.86
C GLU A 166 -20.48 -0.35 5.19
N VAL A 167 -20.02 0.90 5.15
CA VAL A 167 -20.82 2.09 5.51
C VAL A 167 -20.92 3.14 4.39
N PHE A 168 -20.08 3.01 3.36
CA PHE A 168 -20.09 3.85 2.16
C PHE A 168 -20.39 3.00 0.91
N PRO A 169 -21.52 3.22 0.23
CA PRO A 169 -21.81 2.54 -1.03
C PRO A 169 -20.83 2.92 -2.15
N ARG A 170 -20.66 1.98 -3.07
CA ARG A 170 -20.00 2.20 -4.37
C ARG A 170 -20.94 2.98 -5.28
N LYS A 171 -20.83 4.31 -5.26
CA LYS A 171 -21.67 5.24 -6.03
C LYS A 171 -21.05 5.66 -7.36
N PHE A 172 -19.77 5.37 -7.56
CA PHE A 172 -19.00 5.83 -8.70
C PHE A 172 -18.55 4.64 -9.56
N MET A 173 -18.21 4.92 -10.82
CA MET A 173 -17.74 3.94 -11.79
C MET A 173 -16.55 4.52 -12.55
N LEU A 174 -15.47 3.76 -12.70
CA LEU A 174 -14.33 4.12 -13.52
C LEU A 174 -13.84 2.90 -14.30
N PHE A 175 -13.79 2.98 -15.63
CA PHE A 175 -13.43 1.85 -16.51
C PHE A 175 -14.21 0.54 -16.20
N GLY A 176 -15.49 0.66 -15.84
CA GLY A 176 -16.33 -0.48 -15.45
C GLY A 176 -16.09 -1.02 -14.03
N ILE A 177 -15.24 -0.37 -13.24
CA ILE A 177 -14.94 -0.73 -11.85
C ILE A 177 -15.81 0.12 -10.93
N PRO A 178 -16.75 -0.47 -10.17
CA PRO A 178 -17.53 0.27 -9.19
C PRO A 178 -16.66 0.60 -7.96
N PHE A 179 -16.74 1.84 -7.47
CA PHE A 179 -16.00 2.26 -6.28
C PHE A 179 -16.78 3.32 -5.47
N GLY A 180 -16.35 3.54 -4.23
CA GLY A 180 -17.02 4.44 -3.28
C GLY A 180 -16.06 5.37 -2.55
N HIS A 181 -16.59 6.08 -1.55
CA HIS A 181 -15.80 7.01 -0.73
C HIS A 181 -14.67 6.32 0.04
N ALA A 182 -14.80 5.02 0.29
CA ALA A 182 -13.75 4.20 0.88
C ALA A 182 -12.41 4.32 0.14
N LEU A 183 -12.42 4.41 -1.20
CA LEU A 183 -11.22 4.55 -2.01
C LEU A 183 -10.44 5.84 -1.67
N TRP A 184 -11.15 6.97 -1.68
CA TRP A 184 -10.58 8.29 -1.43
C TRP A 184 -10.04 8.39 0.00
N ILE A 185 -10.88 8.00 0.98
CA ILE A 185 -10.54 8.08 2.39
C ILE A 185 -9.34 7.19 2.70
N THR A 186 -9.35 5.92 2.27
CA THR A 186 -8.22 5.00 2.50
C THR A 186 -6.93 5.55 1.88
N SER A 187 -6.99 6.11 0.67
CA SER A 187 -5.79 6.66 0.00
C SER A 187 -5.23 7.88 0.71
N ILE A 188 -6.08 8.71 1.33
CA ILE A 188 -5.67 9.83 2.19
C ILE A 188 -4.95 9.28 3.42
N PHE A 189 -5.56 8.34 4.15
CA PHE A 189 -4.95 7.75 5.35
C PHE A 189 -3.64 7.00 5.03
N PHE A 190 -3.55 6.39 3.85
CA PHE A 190 -2.31 5.78 3.36
C PHE A 190 -1.21 6.81 3.15
N ALA A 191 -1.49 7.87 2.38
CA ALA A 191 -0.52 8.92 2.07
C ALA A 191 -0.01 9.65 3.33
N PHE A 192 -0.93 10.05 4.22
CA PHE A 192 -0.55 10.74 5.45
C PHE A 192 0.01 9.81 6.53
N GLY A 193 -0.21 8.50 6.44
CA GLY A 193 0.37 7.52 7.36
C GLY A 193 1.90 7.52 7.29
N HIS A 194 2.42 7.66 6.07
CA HIS A 194 3.86 7.80 5.81
C HIS A 194 4.44 9.04 6.51
N SER A 195 3.69 10.15 6.55
CA SER A 195 4.12 11.39 7.21
C SER A 195 4.21 11.30 8.74
N LEU A 196 3.46 10.41 9.38
CA LEU A 196 3.55 10.22 10.84
C LEU A 196 4.78 9.41 11.24
N VAL A 197 5.25 8.52 10.36
CA VAL A 197 6.48 7.76 10.61
C VAL A 197 7.69 8.62 10.25
N VAL A 198 7.69 9.27 9.09
CA VAL A 198 8.74 10.20 8.65
C VAL A 198 8.10 11.40 7.97
N VAL A 199 8.30 12.61 8.50
CA VAL A 199 7.69 13.81 7.92
C VAL A 199 8.42 14.20 6.64
N ARG A 200 7.74 14.09 5.49
CA ARG A 200 8.22 14.57 4.19
C ARG A 200 7.13 15.37 3.48
N TRP A 201 7.50 16.49 2.84
CA TRP A 201 6.53 17.40 2.23
C TRP A 201 5.81 16.81 1.01
N TRP A 202 6.46 15.90 0.26
CA TRP A 202 5.87 15.27 -0.94
C TRP A 202 5.01 14.04 -0.64
N HIS A 203 4.88 13.60 0.62
CA HIS A 203 4.09 12.40 0.94
C HIS A 203 2.62 12.50 0.51
N PHE A 204 2.06 13.71 0.33
CA PHE A 204 0.74 13.86 -0.27
C PHE A 204 0.65 13.23 -1.67
N ALA A 205 1.76 13.16 -2.43
CA ALA A 205 1.78 12.57 -3.76
C ALA A 205 1.54 11.05 -3.73
N ILE A 206 1.79 10.38 -2.60
CA ILE A 206 1.50 8.95 -2.38
C ILE A 206 -0.01 8.66 -2.50
N PHE A 207 -0.85 9.69 -2.34
CA PHE A 207 -2.29 9.59 -2.57
C PHE A 207 -2.63 9.03 -3.95
N PHE A 208 -1.94 9.50 -5.01
CA PHE A 208 -2.26 9.13 -6.40
C PHE A 208 -2.02 7.65 -6.72
N PRO A 209 -0.83 7.07 -6.48
CA PRO A 209 -0.68 5.62 -6.62
C PRO A 209 -1.57 4.86 -5.63
N GLY A 210 -1.83 5.42 -4.45
CA GLY A 210 -2.76 4.87 -3.47
C GLY A 210 -4.18 4.63 -4.01
N LEU A 211 -4.67 5.51 -4.90
CA LEU A 211 -5.94 5.33 -5.60
C LEU A 211 -5.90 4.16 -6.58
N LEU A 212 -4.80 3.99 -7.30
CA LEU A 212 -4.63 2.88 -8.23
C LEU A 212 -4.61 1.54 -7.47
N PHE A 213 -3.92 1.48 -6.34
CA PHE A 213 -3.91 0.29 -5.47
C PHE A 213 -5.34 -0.09 -5.03
N GLY A 214 -6.10 0.90 -4.53
CA GLY A 214 -7.48 0.69 -4.10
C GLY A 214 -8.43 0.33 -5.25
N LEU A 215 -8.25 0.89 -6.45
CA LEU A 215 -9.03 0.53 -7.64
C LEU A 215 -8.72 -0.89 -8.13
N MET A 216 -7.45 -1.31 -8.09
CA MET A 216 -7.06 -2.69 -8.40
C MET A 216 -7.72 -3.66 -7.41
N ARG A 217 -7.79 -3.31 -6.13
CA ARG A 217 -8.58 -4.05 -5.14
C ARG A 217 -10.05 -4.11 -5.55
N GLU A 218 -10.70 -2.99 -5.85
CA GLU A 218 -12.13 -2.99 -6.23
C GLU A 218 -12.42 -3.84 -7.47
N LYS A 219 -11.49 -3.87 -8.43
CA LYS A 219 -11.61 -4.67 -9.66
C LYS A 219 -11.46 -6.17 -9.42
N THR A 220 -10.61 -6.57 -8.48
CA THR A 220 -10.13 -7.96 -8.36
C THR A 220 -10.59 -8.68 -7.11
N GLY A 221 -11.01 -7.94 -6.08
CA GLY A 221 -11.28 -8.48 -4.74
C GLY A 221 -10.02 -8.98 -4.01
N SER A 222 -8.83 -8.65 -4.50
CA SER A 222 -7.54 -9.07 -3.96
C SER A 222 -6.64 -7.87 -3.70
N VAL A 223 -5.82 -7.97 -2.65
CA VAL A 223 -4.79 -6.99 -2.32
C VAL A 223 -3.50 -7.20 -3.12
N LEU A 224 -3.27 -8.40 -3.67
CA LEU A 224 -2.00 -8.74 -4.35
C LEU A 224 -1.70 -7.90 -5.60
N PRO A 225 -2.66 -7.62 -6.51
CA PRO A 225 -2.35 -6.80 -7.67
C PRO A 225 -1.90 -5.38 -7.26
N GLY A 226 -2.54 -4.81 -6.22
CA GLY A 226 -2.13 -3.55 -5.61
C GLY A 226 -0.75 -3.64 -4.98
N ALA A 227 -0.47 -4.71 -4.21
CA ALA A 227 0.82 -4.92 -3.55
C ALA A 227 1.98 -5.06 -4.54
N PHE A 228 1.79 -5.80 -5.63
CA PHE A 228 2.80 -5.88 -6.68
C PHE A 228 3.03 -4.55 -7.37
N PHE A 229 1.97 -3.82 -7.71
CA PHE A 229 2.11 -2.53 -8.34
C PHE A 229 2.79 -1.51 -7.39
N HIS A 230 2.43 -1.54 -6.10
CA HIS A 230 3.08 -0.77 -5.05
C HIS A 230 4.58 -1.09 -4.95
N ALA A 231 4.96 -2.36 -4.83
CA ALA A 231 6.37 -2.75 -4.80
C ALA A 231 7.13 -2.29 -6.07
N MET A 232 6.52 -2.43 -7.25
CA MET A 232 7.11 -1.95 -8.50
C MET A 232 7.32 -0.43 -8.50
N CYS A 233 6.36 0.36 -7.99
CA CYS A 233 6.51 1.81 -7.84
C CYS A 233 7.69 2.15 -6.91
N ASN A 234 7.79 1.50 -5.76
CA ASN A 234 8.89 1.76 -4.81
C ASN A 234 10.24 1.40 -5.42
N ILE A 235 10.35 0.22 -6.04
CA ILE A 235 11.58 -0.23 -6.71
C ILE A 235 11.97 0.74 -7.83
N LEU A 236 11.00 1.22 -8.62
CA LEU A 236 11.24 2.20 -9.68
C LEU A 236 11.82 3.50 -9.11
N VAL A 237 11.20 4.06 -8.07
CA VAL A 237 11.68 5.30 -7.44
C VAL A 237 13.05 5.11 -6.82
N VAL A 238 13.27 4.05 -6.03
CA VAL A 238 14.58 3.74 -5.44
C VAL A 238 15.66 3.60 -6.53
N SER A 239 15.33 2.92 -7.63
CA SER A 239 16.26 2.77 -8.76
C SER A 239 16.60 4.10 -9.41
N LEU A 240 15.60 4.97 -9.57
CA LEU A 240 15.80 6.32 -10.12
C LEU A 240 16.59 7.20 -9.16
N ASP A 241 16.32 7.18 -7.85
CA ASP A 241 17.08 7.92 -6.85
C ASP A 241 18.57 7.51 -6.90
N VAL A 242 18.86 6.21 -7.04
CA VAL A 242 20.23 5.71 -7.25
C VAL A 242 20.84 6.23 -8.56
N ILE A 243 20.08 6.22 -9.67
CA ILE A 243 20.53 6.75 -10.97
C ILE A 243 20.91 8.22 -10.86
N TYR A 244 20.12 9.03 -10.16
CA TYR A 244 20.38 10.47 -10.02
C TYR A 244 21.31 10.82 -8.86
N GLY A 245 21.80 9.81 -8.12
CA GLY A 245 22.68 10.01 -6.98
C GLY A 245 22.01 10.68 -5.78
N ILE A 246 20.69 10.53 -5.64
CA ILE A 246 19.89 11.04 -4.55
C ILE A 246 20.10 10.12 -3.34
N THR A 247 21.11 10.44 -2.54
CA THR A 247 21.34 9.80 -1.24
C THR A 247 20.56 10.57 -0.18
N THR A 248 19.24 10.39 -0.15
CA THR A 248 18.38 10.65 1.02
C THR A 248 16.92 10.42 0.62
N LEU A 249 16.25 9.51 1.34
CA LEU A 249 15.18 9.83 2.29
C LEU A 249 15.24 8.87 3.48
#